data_AF-A0A2S6ALS0-F1
#
_entry.id   AF-A0A2S6ALS0-F1
#
_cell.length_a   1.000
_cell.length_b   1.000
_cell.length_c   1.000
_cell.angle_alpha   90.00
_cell.angle_beta   90.00
_cell.angle_gamma   90.00
#
_symmetry.space_group_name_H-M   'P 1'
#
loop_
_entity.id
_entity.type
_entity.pdbx_description
1 polymer ?
#
loop_
_entity_poly.entity_id
_entity_poly.type
_entity_poly.pdbx_seq_one_letter_code
_entity_poly.pdbx_strand_id
1 'polypeptide(L)'
;MNDHGGPAPELEQLIATVRVGAGSAPGIADQLASAAVAFRRPLRIQVTGRAGAGKTTLLRALALMSAEETAPVDQPGVPNPLLDADLVVYVLAGSLQAADRRVLESLRPETTIVVLNKADAVGSRWGDAVVAADQAAHVLGAPVAPMVAELAVRTRAGTPSDDDLRTLRRHAAGGSAALTLSPELFVDQSAGPDVADRRALLERWGLHGVSCALVALRHEPELGPQQLLQLLHAVSGIDPVHARLHQRYEQIAALRGGDLLDDLARIAARAIPQGDRGRARDLIEDYLAGDEALWTALQAGLARPEVRHLAAGYPSATPTDADDALVRAQRWRAVAASDMPAAARRAAIRLHNGYMRMWERMSSAGL
;
A
#
# COMPACT_ATOMS: atom_id res chain seq x y z
N MET A 1 22.81 -1.40 -2.02
CA MET A 1 23.07 -2.80 -1.65
C MET A 1 21.72 -3.49 -1.49
N ASN A 2 20.97 -3.57 -2.59
CA ASN A 2 19.65 -4.17 -2.69
C ASN A 2 19.81 -5.43 -3.51
N ASP A 3 19.79 -6.59 -2.86
CA ASP A 3 19.86 -7.90 -3.51
C ASP A 3 18.51 -8.63 -3.34
N HIS A 4 17.45 -7.99 -3.83
CA HIS A 4 16.09 -8.52 -3.86
C HIS A 4 15.60 -8.60 -5.31
N GLY A 5 16.32 -9.37 -6.13
CA GLY A 5 16.05 -9.53 -7.55
C GLY A 5 16.56 -10.86 -8.10
N GLY A 6 15.86 -11.95 -7.77
CA GLY A 6 16.03 -13.26 -8.40
C GLY A 6 14.91 -14.21 -7.95
N PRO A 7 14.31 -15.02 -8.84
CA PRO A 7 13.14 -15.84 -8.50
C PRO A 7 13.53 -16.98 -7.56
N ALA A 8 12.70 -17.22 -6.53
CA ALA A 8 12.47 -18.48 -5.80
C ALA A 8 13.13 -19.73 -6.42
N PRO A 9 14.43 -19.97 -6.22
CA PRO A 9 15.11 -21.06 -6.89
C PRO A 9 14.76 -22.40 -6.23
N GLU A 10 14.48 -22.44 -4.93
CA GLU A 10 14.22 -23.69 -4.20
C GLU A 10 12.82 -24.21 -4.51
N LEU A 11 11.80 -23.33 -4.60
CA LEU A 11 10.44 -23.76 -4.96
C LEU A 11 10.37 -24.29 -6.40
N GLU A 12 11.05 -23.64 -7.36
CA GLU A 12 11.12 -24.13 -8.74
C GLU A 12 11.89 -25.44 -8.84
N GLN A 13 12.99 -25.56 -8.10
CA GLN A 13 13.74 -26.82 -8.00
C GLN A 13 12.86 -27.93 -7.42
N LEU A 14 12.11 -27.67 -6.35
CA LEU A 14 11.16 -28.62 -5.77
C LEU A 14 10.15 -29.09 -6.83
N ILE A 15 9.50 -28.16 -7.53
CA ILE A 15 8.51 -28.48 -8.58
C ILE A 15 9.16 -29.35 -9.67
N ALA A 16 10.35 -28.99 -10.12
CA ALA A 16 11.09 -29.75 -11.13
C ALA A 16 11.47 -31.16 -10.64
N THR A 17 11.99 -31.28 -9.41
CA THR A 17 12.41 -32.56 -8.82
C THR A 17 11.21 -33.48 -8.60
N VAL A 18 10.08 -32.98 -8.11
CA VAL A 18 8.85 -33.78 -7.95
C VAL A 18 8.30 -34.21 -9.31
N ARG A 19 8.46 -33.39 -10.35
CA ARG A 19 7.95 -33.68 -11.69
C ARG A 19 8.76 -34.77 -12.41
N VAL A 20 10.08 -34.72 -12.36
CA VAL A 20 10.94 -35.57 -13.23
C VAL A 20 11.93 -36.46 -12.46
N GLY A 21 12.01 -36.34 -11.14
CA GLY A 21 12.95 -37.09 -10.31
C GLY A 21 12.57 -38.55 -10.04
N ALA A 22 13.44 -39.26 -9.32
CA ALA A 22 13.16 -40.62 -8.86
C ALA A 22 11.99 -40.62 -7.87
N GLY A 23 10.92 -41.35 -8.17
CA GLY A 23 9.67 -41.23 -7.42
C GLY A 23 8.74 -40.12 -7.91
N SER A 24 8.90 -39.69 -9.16
CA SER A 24 8.11 -38.67 -9.83
C SER A 24 6.60 -38.82 -9.58
N ALA A 25 5.98 -37.69 -9.25
CA ALA A 25 4.54 -37.57 -9.05
C ALA A 25 4.02 -36.35 -9.81
N PRO A 26 3.80 -36.46 -11.14
CA PRO A 26 3.44 -35.32 -11.98
C PRO A 26 2.18 -34.58 -11.50
N GLY A 27 1.16 -35.31 -11.03
CA GLY A 27 -0.06 -34.71 -10.49
C GLY A 27 0.15 -33.92 -9.18
N ILE A 28 1.17 -34.26 -8.38
CA ILE A 28 1.59 -33.45 -7.22
C ILE A 28 2.35 -32.23 -7.71
N ALA A 29 3.29 -32.39 -8.65
CA ALA A 29 4.03 -31.28 -9.23
C ALA A 29 3.10 -30.22 -9.86
N ASP A 30 2.01 -30.63 -10.50
CA ASP A 30 1.03 -29.71 -11.09
C ASP A 30 0.23 -28.94 -10.02
N GLN A 31 -0.05 -29.56 -8.87
CA GLN A 31 -0.64 -28.87 -7.72
C GLN A 31 0.34 -27.85 -7.12
N LEU A 32 1.62 -28.22 -6.96
CA LEU A 32 2.67 -27.31 -6.49
C LEU A 32 2.84 -26.12 -7.44
N ALA A 33 2.89 -26.38 -8.76
CA ALA A 33 2.98 -25.34 -9.78
C ALA A 33 1.76 -24.41 -9.77
N SER A 34 0.56 -24.96 -9.58
CA SER A 34 -0.67 -24.16 -9.47
C SER A 34 -0.63 -23.24 -8.25
N ALA A 35 -0.16 -23.74 -7.10
CA ALA A 35 0.02 -22.94 -5.89
C ALA A 35 1.06 -21.84 -6.09
N ALA A 36 2.19 -22.15 -6.75
CA ALA A 36 3.22 -21.17 -7.07
C ALA A 36 2.72 -20.07 -8.03
N VAL A 37 1.92 -20.41 -9.03
CA VAL A 37 1.27 -19.44 -9.93
C VAL A 37 0.31 -18.54 -9.16
N ALA A 38 -0.52 -19.12 -8.28
CA ALA A 38 -1.45 -18.35 -7.45
C ALA A 38 -0.74 -17.38 -6.50
N PHE A 39 0.42 -17.79 -5.95
CA PHE A 39 1.26 -16.94 -5.12
C PHE A 39 1.85 -15.75 -5.90
N ARG A 40 2.38 -16.00 -7.10
CA ARG A 40 3.09 -15.00 -7.92
C ARG A 40 2.20 -14.08 -8.75
N ARG A 41 0.89 -14.35 -8.83
CA ARG A 41 -0.03 -13.48 -9.58
C ARG A 41 0.05 -12.04 -9.04
N PRO A 42 0.08 -11.00 -9.89
CA PRO A 42 0.03 -9.61 -9.43
C PRO A 42 -1.16 -9.36 -8.49
N LEU A 43 -1.00 -8.46 -7.52
CA LEU A 43 -2.13 -8.03 -6.68
C LEU A 43 -3.13 -7.27 -7.55
N ARG A 44 -4.40 -7.66 -7.50
CA ARG A 44 -5.50 -6.87 -8.06
C ARG A 44 -5.81 -5.75 -7.09
N ILE A 45 -5.86 -4.52 -7.60
CA ILE A 45 -6.28 -3.34 -6.85
C ILE A 45 -7.53 -2.78 -7.51
N GLN A 46 -8.60 -2.57 -6.74
CA GLN A 46 -9.79 -1.88 -7.21
C GLN A 46 -9.88 -0.49 -6.58
N VAL A 47 -10.18 0.52 -7.39
CA VAL A 47 -10.46 1.88 -6.93
C VAL A 47 -11.95 2.15 -7.10
N THR A 48 -12.63 2.39 -5.99
CA THR A 48 -14.08 2.53 -5.93
C THR A 48 -14.49 3.77 -5.13
N GLY A 49 -15.78 4.09 -5.14
CA GLY A 49 -16.34 5.27 -4.52
C GLY A 49 -17.48 5.87 -5.34
N ARG A 50 -18.11 6.91 -4.79
CA ARG A 50 -19.28 7.56 -5.38
C ARG A 50 -19.00 8.22 -6.74
N ALA A 51 -20.05 8.54 -7.46
CA ALA A 51 -19.98 9.29 -8.70
C ALA A 51 -19.29 10.65 -8.43
N GLY A 52 -18.36 11.04 -9.31
CA GLY A 52 -17.62 12.30 -9.14
C GLY A 52 -16.62 12.33 -7.99
N ALA A 53 -16.33 11.20 -7.33
CA ALA A 53 -15.35 11.16 -6.22
C ALA A 53 -13.90 11.42 -6.65
N GLY A 54 -13.61 11.41 -7.96
CA GLY A 54 -12.27 11.62 -8.51
C GLY A 54 -11.41 10.35 -8.54
N LYS A 55 -12.04 9.18 -8.67
CA LYS A 55 -11.37 7.86 -8.79
C LYS A 55 -10.32 7.82 -9.90
N THR A 56 -10.69 8.25 -11.12
CA THR A 56 -9.76 8.34 -12.26
C THR A 56 -8.56 9.24 -11.98
N THR A 57 -8.77 10.38 -11.32
CA THR A 57 -7.69 11.30 -10.96
C THR A 57 -6.77 10.68 -9.93
N LEU A 58 -7.32 9.99 -8.92
CA LEU A 58 -6.54 9.28 -7.91
C LEU A 58 -5.66 8.18 -8.52
N LEU A 59 -6.21 7.38 -9.44
CA LEU A 59 -5.47 6.35 -10.17
C LEU A 59 -4.24 6.93 -10.91
N ARG A 60 -4.45 8.06 -11.61
CA ARG A 60 -3.37 8.77 -12.29
C ARG A 60 -2.33 9.28 -11.30
N ALA A 61 -2.76 9.89 -10.19
CA ALA A 61 -1.87 10.43 -9.16
C ALA A 61 -0.96 9.35 -8.57
N LEU A 62 -1.53 8.19 -8.21
CA LEU A 62 -0.81 7.08 -7.59
C LEU A 62 -0.05 6.18 -8.60
N ALA A 63 -0.13 6.46 -9.91
CA ALA A 63 0.51 5.66 -10.96
C ALA A 63 0.13 4.17 -10.92
N LEU A 64 -1.11 3.85 -10.52
CA LEU A 64 -1.58 2.48 -10.39
C LEU A 64 -2.05 1.92 -11.73
N MET A 65 -1.10 1.69 -12.65
CA MET A 65 -1.41 1.29 -14.04
C MET A 65 -2.13 -0.06 -14.15
N SER A 66 -2.01 -0.94 -13.15
CA SER A 66 -2.71 -2.24 -13.08
C SER A 66 -3.98 -2.22 -12.24
N ALA A 67 -4.34 -1.09 -11.62
CA ALA A 67 -5.55 -0.99 -10.82
C ALA A 67 -6.79 -0.75 -11.68
N GLU A 68 -7.90 -1.34 -11.25
CA GLU A 68 -9.19 -1.30 -11.92
C GLU A 68 -10.07 -0.20 -11.30
N GLU A 69 -10.57 0.75 -12.10
CA GLU A 69 -11.62 1.66 -11.66
C GLU A 69 -12.99 0.96 -11.76
N THR A 70 -13.73 0.89 -10.66
CA THR A 70 -15.07 0.30 -10.67
C THR A 70 -16.15 1.30 -11.04
N ALA A 71 -17.33 0.80 -11.38
CA ALA A 71 -18.54 1.62 -11.45
C ALA A 71 -18.81 2.34 -10.10
N PRO A 72 -19.51 3.49 -10.11
CA PRO A 72 -19.92 4.18 -8.88
C PRO A 72 -20.82 3.32 -7.99
N VAL A 73 -20.68 3.49 -6.67
CA VAL A 73 -21.45 2.73 -5.66
C VAL A 73 -22.80 3.37 -5.30
N ASP A 74 -23.13 4.52 -5.89
CA ASP A 74 -24.32 5.30 -5.62
C ASP A 74 -25.16 5.54 -6.88
N GLN A 75 -24.93 4.77 -7.94
CA GLN A 75 -25.68 4.90 -9.19
C GLN A 75 -27.10 4.33 -9.02
N PRO A 76 -28.17 5.15 -9.18
CA PRO A 76 -29.54 4.67 -9.03
C PRO A 76 -29.90 3.60 -10.06
N GLY A 77 -30.58 2.54 -9.61
CA GLY A 77 -31.03 1.44 -10.47
C GLY A 77 -29.92 0.49 -10.94
N VAL A 78 -28.68 0.70 -10.52
CA VAL A 78 -27.53 -0.16 -10.83
C VAL A 78 -27.03 -0.81 -9.55
N PRO A 79 -26.82 -2.15 -9.51
CA PRO A 79 -26.22 -2.80 -8.36
C PRO A 79 -24.82 -2.26 -8.08
N ASN A 80 -24.43 -2.25 -6.80
CA ASN A 80 -23.05 -1.92 -6.42
C ASN A 80 -22.06 -2.85 -7.14
N PRO A 81 -20.88 -2.35 -7.54
CA PRO A 81 -19.84 -3.19 -8.13
C PRO A 81 -19.42 -4.29 -7.15
N LEU A 82 -19.03 -5.45 -7.70
CA LEU A 82 -18.39 -6.50 -6.92
C LEU A 82 -16.97 -6.08 -6.55
N LEU A 83 -16.68 -6.02 -5.25
CA LEU A 83 -15.38 -5.62 -4.72
C LEU A 83 -14.63 -6.86 -4.23
N ASP A 84 -13.96 -7.55 -5.15
CA ASP A 84 -13.29 -8.84 -4.95
C ASP A 84 -11.76 -8.78 -5.10
N ALA A 85 -11.21 -7.58 -5.32
CA ALA A 85 -9.78 -7.38 -5.43
C ALA A 85 -9.02 -7.72 -4.14
N ASP A 86 -7.71 -7.93 -4.29
CA ASP A 86 -6.83 -8.19 -3.16
C ASP A 86 -6.68 -6.95 -2.26
N LEU A 87 -6.80 -5.75 -2.84
CA LEU A 87 -6.80 -4.46 -2.17
C LEU A 87 -7.85 -3.53 -2.77
N VAL A 88 -8.65 -2.89 -1.92
CA VAL A 88 -9.64 -1.90 -2.32
C VAL A 88 -9.22 -0.52 -1.82
N VAL A 89 -9.17 0.45 -2.73
CA VAL A 89 -9.01 1.88 -2.40
C VAL A 89 -10.38 2.55 -2.56
N TYR A 90 -10.97 2.93 -1.44
CA TYR A 90 -12.25 3.62 -1.40
C TYR A 90 -12.04 5.14 -1.37
N VAL A 91 -12.62 5.84 -2.34
CA VAL A 91 -12.49 7.30 -2.50
C VAL A 91 -13.73 8.00 -1.98
N LEU A 92 -13.56 8.75 -0.89
CA LEU A 92 -14.52 9.70 -0.39
C LEU A 92 -14.33 11.04 -1.12
N ALA A 93 -15.44 11.70 -1.44
CA ALA A 93 -15.44 13.11 -1.85
C ALA A 93 -16.32 13.90 -0.90
N GLY A 94 -15.67 14.61 0.01
CA GLY A 94 -16.32 15.33 1.11
C GLY A 94 -16.77 14.43 2.25
N SER A 95 -17.89 14.78 2.87
CA SER A 95 -18.39 14.08 4.07
C SER A 95 -18.79 12.63 3.80
N LEU A 96 -18.62 11.79 4.82
CA LEU A 96 -19.01 10.38 4.81
C LEU A 96 -20.54 10.24 4.72
N GLN A 97 -21.04 9.66 3.62
CA GLN A 97 -22.46 9.45 3.39
C GLN A 97 -22.92 8.03 3.76
N ALA A 98 -24.24 7.82 3.81
CA ALA A 98 -24.82 6.51 4.08
C ALA A 98 -24.47 5.46 3.00
N ALA A 99 -24.33 5.88 1.73
CA ALA A 99 -23.86 4.99 0.67
C ALA A 99 -22.42 4.52 0.90
N ASP A 100 -21.55 5.43 1.35
CA ASP A 100 -20.17 5.10 1.67
C ASP A 100 -20.07 4.08 2.81
N ARG A 101 -20.82 4.32 3.90
CA ARG A 101 -20.87 3.41 5.06
C ARG A 101 -21.30 2.00 4.67
N ARG A 102 -22.39 1.86 3.91
CA ARG A 102 -22.90 0.54 3.48
C ARG A 102 -21.86 -0.28 2.72
N VAL A 103 -21.07 0.36 1.86
CA VAL A 103 -20.01 -0.34 1.11
C VAL A 103 -18.86 -0.68 2.03
N LEU A 104 -18.36 0.28 2.80
CA LEU A 104 -17.21 0.09 3.69
C LEU A 104 -17.47 -0.95 4.79
N GLU A 105 -18.69 -1.05 5.31
CA GLU A 105 -19.10 -2.08 6.29
C GLU A 105 -19.05 -3.50 5.71
N SER A 106 -19.19 -3.66 4.39
CA SER A 106 -19.08 -4.96 3.71
C SER A 106 -17.63 -5.36 3.41
N LEU A 107 -16.70 -4.42 3.51
CA LEU A 107 -15.30 -4.63 3.15
C LEU A 107 -14.45 -5.00 4.37
N ARG A 108 -13.37 -5.74 4.12
CA ARG A 108 -12.39 -6.07 5.16
C ARG A 108 -11.46 -4.88 5.41
N PRO A 109 -11.34 -4.36 6.64
CA PRO A 109 -10.45 -3.24 6.95
C PRO A 109 -8.98 -3.51 6.62
N GLU A 110 -8.55 -4.77 6.67
CA GLU A 110 -7.17 -5.20 6.43
C GLU A 110 -6.77 -5.04 4.95
N THR A 111 -7.74 -5.13 4.04
CA THR A 111 -7.55 -5.02 2.58
C THR A 111 -8.23 -3.77 2.03
N THR A 112 -8.47 -2.77 2.86
CA THR A 112 -9.12 -1.52 2.47
C THR A 112 -8.32 -0.29 2.87
N ILE A 113 -8.17 0.65 1.95
CA ILE A 113 -7.63 1.99 2.18
C ILE A 113 -8.71 2.99 1.86
N VAL A 114 -8.90 3.99 2.73
CA VAL A 114 -9.87 5.05 2.51
C VAL A 114 -9.13 6.37 2.31
N VAL A 115 -9.47 7.07 1.22
CA VAL A 115 -8.87 8.36 0.86
C VAL A 115 -9.98 9.40 0.80
N LEU A 116 -9.83 10.49 1.55
CA LEU A 116 -10.65 11.68 1.42
C LEU A 116 -10.07 12.56 0.32
N ASN A 117 -10.53 12.34 -0.91
CA ASN A 117 -10.12 13.12 -2.06
C ASN A 117 -10.88 14.47 -2.12
N LYS A 118 -10.34 15.40 -2.91
CA LYS A 118 -10.81 16.79 -3.02
C LYS A 118 -10.79 17.49 -1.65
N ALA A 119 -9.73 17.25 -0.89
CA ALA A 119 -9.51 17.86 0.42
C ALA A 119 -9.52 19.41 0.36
N ASP A 120 -9.15 19.98 -0.79
CA ASP A 120 -9.23 21.41 -1.09
C ASP A 120 -10.65 21.98 -1.11
N ALA A 121 -11.66 21.13 -1.33
CA ALA A 121 -13.07 21.50 -1.27
C ALA A 121 -13.69 21.29 0.13
N VAL A 122 -12.91 20.81 1.11
CA VAL A 122 -13.37 20.57 2.48
C VAL A 122 -13.03 21.76 3.35
N GLY A 123 -14.04 22.54 3.71
CA GLY A 123 -13.87 23.72 4.55
C GLY A 123 -13.07 24.82 3.86
N SER A 124 -12.33 25.59 4.65
CA SER A 124 -11.59 26.78 4.19
C SER A 124 -10.07 26.60 4.25
N ARG A 125 -9.59 25.61 5.01
CA ARG A 125 -8.16 25.36 5.27
C ARG A 125 -7.87 23.87 5.24
N TRP A 126 -6.61 23.51 4.98
CA TRP A 126 -6.16 22.11 5.06
C TRP A 126 -6.48 21.44 6.40
N GLY A 127 -6.43 22.20 7.51
CA GLY A 127 -6.81 21.68 8.83
C GLY A 127 -8.26 21.19 8.90
N ASP A 128 -9.18 21.80 8.15
CA ASP A 128 -10.58 21.36 8.10
C ASP A 128 -10.69 19.99 7.40
N ALA A 129 -9.90 19.77 6.34
CA ALA A 129 -9.82 18.50 5.66
C ALA A 129 -9.21 17.39 6.54
N VAL A 130 -8.19 17.70 7.34
CA VAL A 130 -7.61 16.78 8.32
C VAL A 130 -8.66 16.39 9.37
N VAL A 131 -9.37 17.37 9.94
CA VAL A 131 -10.45 17.10 10.92
C VAL A 131 -11.57 16.25 10.31
N ALA A 132 -11.96 16.53 9.06
CA ALA A 132 -12.97 15.72 8.37
C ALA A 132 -12.50 14.28 8.12
N ALA A 133 -11.23 14.09 7.77
CA ALA A 133 -10.62 12.77 7.62
C ALA A 133 -10.59 12.02 8.96
N ASP A 134 -10.19 12.68 10.06
CA ASP A 134 -10.17 12.09 11.40
C ASP A 134 -11.57 11.70 11.89
N GLN A 135 -12.58 12.53 11.63
CA GLN A 135 -13.98 12.22 11.94
C GLN A 135 -14.46 10.99 11.16
N ALA A 136 -14.17 10.93 9.85
CA ALA A 136 -14.50 9.76 9.05
C ALA A 136 -13.75 8.51 9.55
N ALA A 137 -12.48 8.66 9.92
CA ALA A 137 -11.67 7.57 10.45
C ALA A 137 -12.21 7.02 11.77
N HIS A 138 -12.66 7.90 12.66
CA HIS A 138 -13.28 7.51 13.92
C HIS A 138 -14.56 6.69 13.70
N VAL A 139 -15.43 7.14 12.79
CA VAL A 139 -16.69 6.44 12.48
C VAL A 139 -16.43 5.08 11.82
N LEU A 140 -15.42 4.99 10.95
CA LEU A 140 -15.11 3.78 10.19
C LEU A 140 -14.22 2.78 10.97
N GLY A 141 -13.59 3.20 12.06
CA GLY A 141 -12.56 2.40 12.74
C GLY A 141 -11.31 2.16 11.89
N ALA A 142 -11.11 2.95 10.83
CA ALA A 142 -10.02 2.78 9.87
C ALA A 142 -9.45 4.16 9.47
N PRO A 143 -8.12 4.32 9.41
CA PRO A 143 -7.53 5.60 9.02
C PRO A 143 -7.95 6.05 7.62
N VAL A 144 -8.27 7.35 7.52
CA VAL A 144 -8.62 8.05 6.28
C VAL A 144 -7.56 9.11 6.03
N ALA A 145 -7.01 9.15 4.81
CA ALA A 145 -5.99 10.14 4.44
C ALA A 145 -6.60 11.23 3.54
N PRO A 146 -6.47 12.54 3.89
CA PRO A 146 -6.88 13.62 3.01
C PRO A 146 -5.89 13.79 1.85
N MET A 147 -6.42 14.05 0.66
CA MET A 147 -5.63 14.19 -0.56
C MET A 147 -6.30 15.14 -1.57
N VAL A 148 -5.48 15.84 -2.34
CA VAL A 148 -5.89 16.60 -3.53
C VAL A 148 -5.26 15.91 -4.74
N ALA A 149 -5.92 14.87 -5.25
CA ALA A 149 -5.36 14.03 -6.30
C ALA A 149 -5.03 14.82 -7.58
N GLU A 150 -5.79 15.86 -7.86
CA GLU A 150 -5.53 16.74 -9.00
C GLU A 150 -4.18 17.46 -8.88
N LEU A 151 -3.87 18.03 -7.71
CA LEU A 151 -2.57 18.66 -7.47
C LEU A 151 -1.44 17.63 -7.55
N ALA A 152 -1.64 16.44 -6.99
CA ALA A 152 -0.66 15.37 -7.05
C ALA A 152 -0.38 14.88 -8.48
N VAL A 153 -1.37 14.89 -9.38
CA VAL A 153 -1.14 14.63 -10.82
C VAL A 153 -0.27 15.73 -11.44
N ARG A 154 -0.56 17.00 -11.10
CA ARG A 154 0.15 18.16 -11.66
C ARG A 154 1.61 18.23 -11.21
N THR A 155 1.91 17.91 -9.94
CA THR A 155 3.29 17.85 -9.43
C THR A 155 4.13 16.75 -10.07
N ARG A 156 3.50 15.73 -10.66
CA ARG A 156 4.18 14.70 -11.45
C ARG A 156 4.38 15.08 -12.91
N ALA A 157 3.62 16.06 -13.42
CA ALA A 157 3.67 16.46 -14.82
C ALA A 157 4.86 17.41 -15.14
N GLY A 158 5.41 18.10 -14.15
CA GLY A 158 6.57 18.97 -14.34
C GLY A 158 6.86 19.86 -13.13
N THR A 159 7.83 20.75 -13.28
CA THR A 159 8.17 21.80 -12.31
C THR A 159 7.55 23.14 -12.72
N PRO A 160 7.21 24.04 -11.77
CA PRO A 160 6.87 25.43 -12.09
C PRO A 160 7.98 26.07 -12.94
N SER A 161 7.62 26.82 -13.98
CA SER A 161 8.60 27.56 -14.77
C SER A 161 9.05 28.85 -14.07
N ASP A 162 10.11 29.48 -14.57
CA ASP A 162 10.50 30.81 -14.09
C ASP A 162 9.41 31.86 -14.37
N ASP A 163 8.64 31.70 -15.44
CA ASP A 163 7.50 32.57 -15.78
C ASP A 163 6.34 32.39 -14.80
N ASP A 164 6.08 31.15 -14.38
CA ASP A 164 5.13 30.82 -13.32
C ASP A 164 5.54 31.54 -12.02
N LEU A 165 6.81 31.41 -11.62
CA LEU A 165 7.33 32.05 -10.41
C LEU A 165 7.28 33.56 -10.47
N ARG A 166 7.62 34.19 -11.60
CA ARG A 166 7.52 35.65 -11.78
C ARG A 166 6.08 36.12 -11.58
N THR A 167 5.12 35.39 -12.14
CA THR A 167 3.69 35.70 -11.99
C THR A 167 3.24 35.50 -10.54
N LEU A 168 3.56 34.35 -9.93
CA LEU A 168 3.21 34.05 -8.54
C LEU A 168 3.82 35.07 -7.55
N ARG A 169 5.09 35.46 -7.71
CA ARG A 169 5.75 36.44 -6.84
C ARG A 169 5.09 37.82 -6.91
N ARG A 170 4.66 38.25 -8.10
CA ARG A 170 3.92 39.51 -8.29
C ARG A 170 2.63 39.52 -7.45
N HIS A 171 1.89 38.41 -7.47
CA HIS A 171 0.64 38.26 -6.71
C HIS A 171 0.85 37.91 -5.24
N ALA A 172 2.01 37.37 -4.86
CA ALA A 172 2.37 37.14 -3.47
C ALA A 172 2.66 38.46 -2.73
N ALA A 173 3.38 39.38 -3.39
CA ALA A 173 3.80 40.66 -2.79
C ALA A 173 2.68 41.72 -2.74
N GLY A 174 1.74 41.70 -3.68
CA GLY A 174 0.68 42.72 -3.80
C GLY A 174 -0.76 42.22 -3.78
N GLY A 175 -0.98 40.90 -3.72
CA GLY A 175 -2.31 40.29 -3.86
C GLY A 175 -3.05 40.11 -2.54
N SER A 176 -4.35 40.40 -2.56
CA SER A 176 -5.27 40.05 -1.46
C SER A 176 -5.44 38.53 -1.37
N ALA A 177 -5.53 37.99 -0.15
CA ALA A 177 -5.90 36.58 0.07
C ALA A 177 -7.27 36.23 -0.53
N ALA A 178 -8.12 37.22 -0.82
CA ALA A 178 -9.39 37.05 -1.50
C ALA A 178 -9.24 36.56 -2.95
N LEU A 179 -8.07 36.78 -3.58
CA LEU A 179 -7.84 36.41 -4.99
C LEU A 179 -7.95 34.90 -5.23
N THR A 180 -7.67 34.06 -4.23
CA THR A 180 -7.71 32.60 -4.37
C THR A 180 -8.97 31.96 -3.80
N LEU A 181 -10.04 32.75 -3.57
CA LEU A 181 -11.35 32.23 -3.17
C LEU A 181 -12.06 31.50 -4.32
N SER A 182 -11.81 31.89 -5.57
CA SER A 182 -12.34 31.18 -6.74
C SER A 182 -11.42 31.34 -7.96
N PRO A 183 -11.52 30.44 -8.95
CA PRO A 183 -10.76 30.55 -10.20
C PRO A 183 -11.06 31.87 -10.95
N GLU A 184 -12.31 32.31 -10.92
CA GLU A 184 -12.78 33.52 -11.62
C GLU A 184 -12.17 34.78 -11.02
N LEU A 185 -12.14 34.88 -9.69
CA LEU A 185 -11.49 35.98 -8.98
C LEU A 185 -9.99 36.02 -9.27
N PHE A 186 -9.36 34.86 -9.36
CA PHE A 186 -7.93 34.78 -9.66
C PHE A 186 -7.59 35.20 -11.09
N VAL A 187 -8.51 35.16 -12.06
CA VAL A 187 -8.27 35.58 -13.46
C VAL A 187 -8.98 36.88 -13.85
N ASP A 188 -9.65 37.54 -12.89
CA ASP A 188 -10.32 38.81 -13.15
C ASP A 188 -9.31 39.90 -13.55
N GLN A 189 -9.71 40.80 -14.45
CA GLN A 189 -8.87 41.92 -14.90
C GLN A 189 -8.53 42.88 -13.75
N SER A 190 -9.40 42.99 -12.74
CA SER A 190 -9.19 43.84 -11.57
C SER A 190 -7.99 43.40 -10.72
N ALA A 191 -7.57 42.15 -10.84
CA ALA A 191 -6.44 41.61 -10.12
C ALA A 191 -5.09 41.81 -10.85
N GLY A 192 -5.09 42.26 -12.10
CA GLY A 192 -3.88 42.64 -12.84
C GLY A 192 -3.96 42.44 -14.35
N PRO A 193 -3.02 43.01 -15.12
CA PRO A 193 -3.01 42.90 -16.60
C PRO A 193 -2.61 41.50 -17.11
N ASP A 194 -2.01 40.65 -16.29
CA ASP A 194 -1.45 39.33 -16.60
C ASP A 194 -2.49 38.19 -16.57
N VAL A 195 -3.71 38.46 -17.07
CA VAL A 195 -4.83 37.50 -17.07
C VAL A 195 -4.46 36.18 -17.76
N ALA A 196 -3.73 36.25 -18.88
CA ALA A 196 -3.32 35.07 -19.63
C ALA A 196 -2.36 34.17 -18.82
N ASP A 197 -1.37 34.78 -18.15
CA ASP A 197 -0.40 34.06 -17.32
C ASP A 197 -1.07 33.41 -16.11
N ARG A 198 -2.00 34.14 -15.46
CA ARG A 198 -2.80 33.63 -14.34
C ARG A 198 -3.72 32.48 -14.75
N ARG A 199 -4.33 32.54 -15.94
CA ARG A 199 -5.12 31.42 -16.49
C ARG A 199 -4.25 30.20 -16.73
N ALA A 200 -3.08 30.38 -17.33
CA ALA A 200 -2.13 29.30 -17.57
C ALA A 200 -1.63 28.66 -16.25
N LEU A 201 -1.45 29.46 -15.19
CA LEU A 201 -1.15 28.95 -13.85
C LEU A 201 -2.27 28.08 -13.29
N LEU A 202 -3.54 28.48 -13.42
CA LEU A 202 -4.67 27.64 -12.97
C LEU A 202 -4.79 26.35 -13.79
N GLU A 203 -4.56 26.42 -15.09
CA GLU A 203 -4.53 25.25 -15.96
C GLU A 203 -3.41 24.28 -15.59
N ARG A 204 -2.24 24.77 -15.17
CA ARG A 204 -1.09 23.95 -14.76
C ARG A 204 -1.14 23.46 -13.31
N TRP A 205 -1.50 24.32 -12.36
CA TRP A 205 -1.40 24.04 -10.91
C TRP A 205 -2.72 23.98 -10.15
N GLY A 206 -3.82 24.44 -10.74
CA GLY A 206 -5.14 24.47 -10.12
C GLY A 206 -5.21 25.55 -9.03
N LEU A 207 -6.42 25.90 -8.61
CA LEU A 207 -6.60 26.98 -7.63
C LEU A 207 -5.94 26.65 -6.29
N HIS A 208 -6.07 25.41 -5.82
CA HIS A 208 -5.46 24.97 -4.57
C HIS A 208 -3.93 25.08 -4.61
N GLY A 209 -3.29 24.57 -5.68
CA GLY A 209 -1.85 24.66 -5.86
C GLY A 209 -1.37 26.10 -5.94
N VAL A 210 -2.06 26.96 -6.70
CA VAL A 210 -1.77 28.40 -6.75
C VAL A 210 -1.89 29.06 -5.37
N SER A 211 -2.95 28.75 -4.62
CA SER A 211 -3.16 29.30 -3.28
C SER A 211 -2.01 28.92 -2.32
N CYS A 212 -1.61 27.64 -2.32
CA CYS A 212 -0.46 27.17 -1.54
C CYS A 212 0.85 27.83 -1.97
N ALA A 213 1.08 27.98 -3.28
CA ALA A 213 2.27 28.65 -3.80
C ALA A 213 2.37 30.11 -3.38
N LEU A 214 1.26 30.85 -3.43
CA LEU A 214 1.22 32.25 -2.99
C LEU A 214 1.45 32.39 -1.49
N VAL A 215 0.91 31.48 -0.66
CA VAL A 215 1.22 31.43 0.78
C VAL A 215 2.71 31.20 0.98
N ALA A 216 3.29 30.20 0.32
CA ALA A 216 4.71 29.87 0.46
C ALA A 216 5.61 31.04 0.07
N LEU A 217 5.36 31.68 -1.08
CA LEU A 217 6.15 32.82 -1.56
C LEU A 217 5.97 34.09 -0.73
N ARG A 218 4.89 34.24 0.03
CA ARG A 218 4.76 35.32 1.02
C ARG A 218 5.69 35.12 2.22
N HIS A 219 5.93 33.88 2.61
CA HIS A 219 6.84 33.55 3.72
C HIS A 219 8.30 33.47 3.26
N GLU A 220 8.54 32.91 2.08
CA GLU A 220 9.87 32.75 1.48
C GLU A 220 9.86 33.20 0.00
N PRO A 221 10.06 34.50 -0.28
CA PRO A 221 9.96 35.05 -1.64
C PRO A 221 10.96 34.46 -2.65
N GLU A 222 12.11 34.02 -2.16
CA GLU A 222 13.22 33.48 -2.95
C GLU A 222 13.11 31.96 -3.22
N LEU A 223 11.97 31.31 -2.87
CA LEU A 223 11.74 29.91 -3.19
C LEU A 223 11.94 29.65 -4.69
N GLY A 224 12.78 28.68 -5.01
CA GLY A 224 13.04 28.24 -6.38
C GLY A 224 12.00 27.24 -6.89
N PRO A 225 12.05 26.90 -8.20
CA PRO A 225 11.12 25.98 -8.84
C PRO A 225 10.99 24.62 -8.16
N GLN A 226 12.13 24.04 -7.78
CA GLN A 226 12.18 22.70 -7.18
C GLN A 226 11.65 22.70 -5.76
N GLN A 227 12.01 23.71 -4.94
CA GLN A 227 11.47 23.81 -3.58
C GLN A 227 9.95 24.02 -3.60
N LEU A 228 9.45 24.85 -4.53
CA LEU A 228 8.02 25.04 -4.71
C LEU A 228 7.33 23.75 -5.16
N LEU A 229 7.91 23.00 -6.09
CA LEU A 229 7.38 21.70 -6.51
C LEU A 229 7.29 20.72 -5.33
N GLN A 230 8.34 20.60 -4.52
CA GLN A 230 8.37 19.75 -3.33
C GLN A 230 7.29 20.14 -2.32
N LEU A 231 7.08 21.45 -2.12
CA LEU A 231 6.00 21.95 -1.27
C LEU A 231 4.63 21.57 -1.83
N LEU A 232 4.38 21.83 -3.12
CA LEU A 232 3.12 21.48 -3.79
C LEU A 232 2.85 19.97 -3.74
N HIS A 233 3.88 19.15 -3.88
CA HIS A 233 3.80 17.70 -3.74
C HIS A 233 3.40 17.31 -2.31
N ALA A 234 4.05 17.89 -1.31
CA ALA A 234 3.74 17.61 0.10
C ALA A 234 2.31 18.04 0.47
N VAL A 235 1.86 19.23 0.06
CA VAL A 235 0.50 19.71 0.38
C VAL A 235 -0.60 18.99 -0.41
N SER A 236 -0.26 18.27 -1.48
CA SER A 236 -1.23 17.41 -2.18
C SER A 236 -1.72 16.24 -1.31
N GLY A 237 -0.98 15.88 -0.25
CA GLY A 237 -1.30 14.77 0.65
C GLY A 237 -1.05 13.38 0.05
N ILE A 238 -0.35 13.28 -1.08
CA ILE A 238 -0.11 11.99 -1.75
C ILE A 238 0.83 11.05 -0.97
N ASP A 239 1.86 11.57 -0.30
CA ASP A 239 2.88 10.72 0.32
C ASP A 239 2.33 9.78 1.40
N PRO A 240 1.48 10.23 2.34
CA PRO A 240 0.83 9.33 3.30
C PRO A 240 -0.03 8.25 2.63
N VAL A 241 -0.72 8.58 1.53
CA VAL A 241 -1.54 7.63 0.76
C VAL A 241 -0.66 6.59 0.09
N HIS A 242 0.42 7.01 -0.56
CA HIS A 242 1.37 6.14 -1.22
C HIS A 242 2.08 5.20 -0.24
N ALA A 243 2.54 5.74 0.90
CA ALA A 243 3.17 4.95 1.96
C ALA A 243 2.22 3.87 2.51
N ARG A 244 0.95 4.23 2.75
CA ARG A 244 -0.07 3.28 3.22
C ARG A 244 -0.41 2.22 2.17
N LEU A 245 -0.48 2.62 0.90
CA LEU A 245 -0.71 1.71 -0.21
C LEU A 245 0.41 0.68 -0.34
N HIS A 246 1.65 1.15 -0.32
CA HIS A 246 2.83 0.28 -0.36
C HIS A 246 2.87 -0.66 0.85
N GLN A 247 2.63 -0.16 2.07
CA GLN A 247 2.57 -0.99 3.27
C GLN A 247 1.50 -2.10 3.15
N ARG A 248 0.31 -1.78 2.63
CA ARG A 248 -0.77 -2.76 2.44
C ARG A 248 -0.44 -3.77 1.34
N TYR A 249 0.18 -3.32 0.26
CA TYR A 249 0.65 -4.19 -0.81
C TYR A 249 1.64 -5.24 -0.27
N GLU A 250 2.68 -4.80 0.45
CA GLU A 250 3.66 -5.68 1.09
C GLU A 250 3.01 -6.64 2.10
N GLN A 251 2.08 -6.14 2.90
CA GLN A 251 1.35 -6.96 3.86
C GLN A 251 0.56 -8.09 3.17
N ILE A 252 -0.18 -7.78 2.10
CA ILE A 252 -0.96 -8.77 1.35
C ILE A 252 -0.04 -9.77 0.66
N ALA A 253 1.06 -9.31 0.06
CA ALA A 253 2.06 -10.18 -0.57
C ALA A 253 2.67 -11.16 0.43
N ALA A 254 3.04 -10.70 1.62
CA ALA A 254 3.56 -11.55 2.69
C ALA A 254 2.51 -12.57 3.17
N LEU A 255 1.25 -12.16 3.34
CA LEU A 255 0.17 -13.07 3.75
C LEU A 255 -0.06 -14.19 2.73
N ARG A 256 -0.01 -13.88 1.44
CA ARG A 256 -0.09 -14.89 0.36
C ARG A 256 1.05 -15.90 0.41
N GLY A 257 2.25 -15.47 0.83
CA GLY A 257 3.35 -16.40 1.09
C GLY A 257 3.00 -17.42 2.18
N GLY A 258 2.32 -16.97 3.24
CA GLY A 258 1.79 -17.86 4.26
C GLY A 258 0.73 -18.83 3.74
N ASP A 259 -0.16 -18.37 2.87
CA ASP A 259 -1.21 -19.19 2.25
C ASP A 259 -0.61 -20.24 1.30
N LEU A 260 0.43 -19.88 0.54
CA LEU A 260 1.23 -20.82 -0.26
C LEU A 260 1.77 -21.95 0.63
N LEU A 261 2.45 -21.62 1.73
CA LEU A 261 3.03 -22.63 2.62
C LEU A 261 1.96 -23.56 3.22
N ASP A 262 0.78 -23.02 3.56
CA ASP A 262 -0.35 -23.83 4.03
C ASP A 262 -0.88 -24.77 2.93
N ASP A 263 -0.89 -24.33 1.67
CA ASP A 263 -1.26 -25.17 0.53
C ASP A 263 -0.22 -26.26 0.26
N LEU A 264 1.08 -25.94 0.31
CA LEU A 264 2.15 -26.94 0.16
C LEU A 264 2.10 -27.99 1.29
N ALA A 265 1.89 -27.57 2.54
CA ALA A 265 1.71 -28.49 3.67
C ALA A 265 0.48 -29.39 3.48
N ARG A 266 -0.62 -28.85 2.94
CA ARG A 266 -1.83 -29.64 2.62
C ARG A 266 -1.57 -30.63 1.49
N ILE A 267 -0.78 -30.26 0.48
CA ILE A 267 -0.37 -31.14 -0.61
C ILE A 267 0.51 -32.27 -0.06
N ALA A 268 1.50 -31.96 0.78
CA ALA A 268 2.36 -32.94 1.43
C ALA A 268 1.56 -33.95 2.27
N ALA A 269 0.59 -33.47 3.07
CA ALA A 269 -0.26 -34.33 3.89
C ALA A 269 -1.15 -35.28 3.08
N ARG A 270 -1.50 -34.91 1.83
CA ARG A 270 -2.31 -35.72 0.91
C ARG A 270 -1.48 -36.58 -0.04
N ALA A 271 -0.17 -36.39 -0.08
CA ALA A 271 0.73 -37.19 -0.89
C ALA A 271 0.86 -38.59 -0.29
N ILE A 272 -0.01 -39.51 -0.74
CA ILE A 272 0.05 -40.93 -0.37
C ILE A 272 1.25 -41.56 -1.07
N PRO A 273 2.16 -42.28 -0.37
CA PRO A 273 3.22 -43.02 -1.01
C PRO A 273 2.65 -44.08 -1.96
N GLN A 274 2.78 -43.89 -3.27
CA GLN A 274 2.45 -44.93 -4.24
C GLN A 274 3.67 -45.84 -4.41
N GLY A 275 3.68 -46.95 -3.65
CA GLY A 275 4.78 -47.93 -3.64
C GLY A 275 6.07 -47.44 -2.97
N ASP A 276 7.13 -48.25 -3.05
CA ASP A 276 8.44 -48.04 -2.40
C ASP A 276 9.23 -46.79 -2.87
N ARG A 277 8.64 -45.96 -3.74
CA ARG A 277 9.33 -44.82 -4.39
C ARG A 277 8.65 -43.46 -4.18
N GLY A 278 7.55 -43.37 -3.43
CA GLY A 278 6.87 -42.09 -3.21
C GLY A 278 7.67 -41.15 -2.29
N ARG A 279 8.47 -40.24 -2.85
CA ARG A 279 9.30 -39.27 -2.08
C ARG A 279 8.77 -37.83 -2.11
N ALA A 280 7.65 -37.59 -2.79
CA ALA A 280 7.11 -36.24 -2.96
C ALA A 280 6.79 -35.55 -1.63
N ARG A 281 6.26 -36.30 -0.66
CA ARG A 281 6.00 -35.79 0.69
C ARG A 281 7.27 -35.28 1.35
N ASP A 282 8.30 -36.13 1.41
CA ASP A 282 9.59 -35.80 2.04
C ASP A 282 10.23 -34.58 1.38
N LEU A 283 10.23 -34.50 0.04
CA LEU A 283 10.77 -33.35 -0.68
C LEU A 283 10.03 -32.04 -0.35
N ILE A 284 8.70 -32.08 -0.18
CA ILE A 284 7.93 -30.91 0.22
C ILE A 284 8.21 -30.56 1.69
N GLU A 285 8.29 -31.54 2.58
CA GLU A 285 8.62 -31.33 4.00
C GLU A 285 10.04 -30.74 4.16
N ASP A 286 11.01 -31.23 3.39
CA ASP A 286 12.38 -30.71 3.32
C ASP A 286 12.38 -29.24 2.85
N TYR A 287 11.63 -28.92 1.80
CA TYR A 287 11.48 -27.53 1.35
C TYR A 287 10.83 -26.64 2.42
N LEU A 288 9.78 -27.12 3.09
CA LEU A 288 9.09 -26.35 4.16
C LEU A 288 9.99 -26.08 5.37
N ALA A 289 11.00 -26.91 5.60
CA ALA A 289 12.05 -26.71 6.59
C ALA A 289 13.25 -25.88 6.06
N GLY A 290 13.26 -25.57 4.76
CA GLY A 290 14.31 -24.83 4.07
C GLY A 290 14.27 -23.32 4.31
N ASP A 291 15.33 -22.65 3.84
CA ASP A 291 15.56 -21.22 4.10
C ASP A 291 14.50 -20.34 3.42
N GLU A 292 14.18 -20.63 2.16
CA GLU A 292 13.19 -19.86 1.39
C GLU A 292 11.80 -19.91 2.07
N ALA A 293 11.37 -21.11 2.46
CA ALA A 293 10.09 -21.33 3.11
C ALA A 293 10.03 -20.70 4.50
N LEU A 294 11.08 -20.83 5.31
CA LEU A 294 11.11 -20.26 6.66
C LEU A 294 11.20 -18.73 6.65
N TRP A 295 11.90 -18.13 5.69
CA TRP A 295 11.89 -16.68 5.50
C TRP A 295 10.50 -16.18 5.07
N THR A 296 9.87 -16.86 4.12
CA THR A 296 8.51 -16.56 3.68
C THR A 296 7.51 -16.70 4.83
N ALA A 297 7.65 -17.74 5.65
CA ALA A 297 6.83 -17.97 6.84
C ALA A 297 7.00 -16.83 7.87
N LEU A 298 8.23 -16.36 8.10
CA LEU A 298 8.54 -15.24 8.98
C LEU A 298 7.85 -13.96 8.49
N GLN A 299 8.01 -13.60 7.21
CA GLN A 299 7.35 -12.42 6.64
C GLN A 299 5.83 -12.50 6.75
N ALA A 300 5.26 -13.67 6.41
CA ALA A 300 3.83 -13.92 6.55
C ALA A 300 3.37 -13.79 8.02
N GLY A 301 4.17 -14.24 8.98
CA GLY A 301 3.92 -14.09 10.41
C GLY A 301 3.90 -12.63 10.86
N LEU A 302 4.87 -11.82 10.43
CA LEU A 302 4.95 -10.39 10.75
C LEU A 302 3.79 -9.59 10.15
N ALA A 303 3.26 -10.05 9.01
CA ALA A 303 2.14 -9.42 8.32
C ALA A 303 0.77 -9.71 8.95
N ARG A 304 0.67 -10.69 9.88
CA ARG A 304 -0.62 -11.10 10.48
C ARG A 304 -1.15 -10.04 11.46
N PRO A 305 -2.35 -9.47 11.23
CA PRO A 305 -2.90 -8.38 12.06
C PRO A 305 -2.95 -8.69 13.55
N GLU A 306 -3.22 -9.95 13.91
CA GLU A 306 -3.42 -10.41 15.29
C GLU A 306 -2.13 -10.36 16.11
N VAL A 307 -0.96 -10.41 15.48
CA VAL A 307 0.34 -10.45 16.17
C VAL A 307 1.30 -9.35 15.73
N ARG A 308 1.06 -8.66 14.61
CA ARG A 308 1.97 -7.62 14.09
C ARG A 308 2.32 -6.54 15.12
N HIS A 309 1.36 -6.18 15.98
CA HIS A 309 1.56 -5.15 16.99
C HIS A 309 2.55 -5.60 18.08
N LEU A 310 2.70 -6.92 18.30
CA LEU A 310 3.68 -7.50 19.20
C LEU A 310 5.11 -7.45 18.62
N ALA A 311 5.26 -7.20 17.31
CA ALA A 311 6.55 -6.92 16.68
C ALA A 311 7.01 -5.46 16.88
N ALA A 312 6.22 -4.62 17.57
CA ALA A 312 6.62 -3.26 17.89
C ALA A 312 7.99 -3.25 18.59
N GLY A 313 8.90 -2.39 18.11
CA GLY A 313 10.27 -2.26 18.58
C GLY A 313 11.32 -2.96 17.72
N TYR A 314 10.95 -3.77 16.73
CA TYR A 314 11.92 -4.28 15.75
C TYR A 314 12.27 -3.19 14.73
N PRO A 315 13.56 -2.82 14.58
CA PRO A 315 13.98 -1.84 13.57
C PRO A 315 13.71 -2.33 12.14
N SER A 316 13.82 -3.64 11.93
CA SER A 316 13.55 -4.33 10.67
C SER A 316 13.17 -5.79 10.94
N ALA A 317 12.62 -6.49 9.95
CA ALA A 317 12.31 -7.91 10.06
C ALA A 317 13.57 -8.76 10.27
N THR A 318 14.66 -8.39 9.59
CA THR A 318 15.97 -9.03 9.66
C THR A 318 16.64 -8.71 11.01
N PRO A 319 17.13 -9.71 11.75
CA PRO A 319 17.92 -9.48 12.94
C PRO A 319 19.29 -8.92 12.60
N THR A 320 19.89 -8.15 13.52
CA THR A 320 21.21 -7.53 13.30
C THR A 320 22.35 -8.53 13.41
N ASP A 321 22.19 -9.53 14.26
CA ASP A 321 23.18 -10.57 14.57
C ASP A 321 22.47 -11.83 15.11
N ALA A 322 23.26 -12.85 15.44
CA ALA A 322 22.75 -14.13 15.93
C ALA A 322 22.02 -13.98 17.29
N ASP A 323 22.52 -13.15 18.20
CA ASP A 323 21.91 -12.97 19.52
C ASP A 323 20.54 -12.28 19.41
N ASP A 324 20.43 -11.25 18.57
CA ASP A 324 19.15 -10.61 18.23
C ASP A 324 18.17 -11.63 17.63
N ALA A 325 18.62 -12.48 16.69
CA ALA A 325 17.80 -13.54 16.13
C ALA A 325 17.28 -14.50 17.20
N LEU A 326 18.13 -14.93 18.14
CA LEU A 326 17.75 -15.82 19.23
C LEU A 326 16.77 -15.16 20.21
N VAL A 327 17.00 -13.91 20.59
CA VAL A 327 16.09 -13.14 21.46
C VAL A 327 14.71 -13.02 20.83
N ARG A 328 14.63 -12.70 19.54
CA ARG A 328 13.36 -12.63 18.81
C ARG A 328 12.69 -14.01 18.74
N ALA A 329 13.44 -15.06 18.48
CA ALA A 329 12.92 -16.43 18.45
C ALA A 329 12.29 -16.83 19.81
N GLN A 330 12.98 -16.53 20.92
CA GLN A 330 12.48 -16.82 22.27
C GLN A 330 11.23 -16.02 22.60
N ARG A 331 11.18 -14.74 22.22
CA ARG A 331 9.99 -13.90 22.38
C ARG A 331 8.80 -14.50 21.66
N TRP A 332 8.96 -14.91 20.41
CA TRP A 332 7.86 -15.50 19.63
C TRP A 332 7.44 -16.89 20.12
N ARG A 333 8.36 -17.67 20.69
CA ARG A 333 8.02 -18.92 21.40
C ARG A 333 7.14 -18.66 22.62
N ALA A 334 7.47 -17.64 23.41
CA ALA A 334 6.66 -17.24 24.56
C ALA A 334 5.27 -16.77 24.13
N VAL A 335 5.19 -15.95 23.07
CA VAL A 335 3.93 -15.51 22.46
C VAL A 335 3.11 -16.73 21.99
N ALA A 336 3.72 -17.70 21.31
CA ALA A 336 3.03 -18.91 20.85
C ALA A 336 2.52 -19.82 21.99
N ALA A 337 3.11 -19.73 23.20
CA ALA A 337 2.69 -20.48 24.38
C ALA A 337 1.52 -19.82 25.12
N SER A 338 1.28 -18.52 24.91
CA SER A 338 0.19 -17.78 25.54
C SER A 338 -1.20 -18.25 25.07
N ASP A 339 -2.23 -17.81 25.79
CA ASP A 339 -3.62 -17.99 25.36
C ASP A 339 -3.93 -17.01 24.22
N MET A 340 -4.17 -17.55 23.03
CA MET A 340 -4.46 -16.78 21.82
C MET A 340 -5.18 -17.60 20.77
N PRO A 341 -5.88 -16.94 19.83
CA PRO A 341 -6.53 -17.61 18.71
C PRO A 341 -5.56 -18.45 17.89
N ALA A 342 -6.06 -19.53 17.28
CA ALA A 342 -5.25 -20.47 16.52
C ALA A 342 -4.46 -19.80 15.37
N ALA A 343 -5.03 -18.78 14.72
CA ALA A 343 -4.35 -18.03 13.67
C ALA A 343 -3.12 -17.26 14.19
N ALA A 344 -3.27 -16.57 15.33
CA ALA A 344 -2.18 -15.87 16.01
C ALA A 344 -1.09 -16.84 16.46
N ARG A 345 -1.47 -18.00 17.02
CA ARG A 345 -0.53 -19.05 17.43
C ARG A 345 0.30 -19.58 16.27
N ARG A 346 -0.34 -19.87 15.13
CA ARG A 346 0.37 -20.30 13.91
C ARG A 346 1.35 -19.24 13.42
N ALA A 347 0.95 -17.97 13.43
CA ALA A 347 1.83 -16.87 13.06
C ALA A 347 3.05 -16.78 13.99
N ALA A 348 2.85 -16.88 15.30
CA ALA A 348 3.93 -16.88 16.28
C ALA A 348 4.91 -18.06 16.11
N ILE A 349 4.40 -19.26 15.78
CA ILE A 349 5.25 -20.44 15.47
C ILE A 349 6.09 -20.19 14.22
N ARG A 350 5.50 -19.65 13.14
CA ARG A 350 6.25 -19.30 11.93
C ARG A 350 7.38 -18.32 12.21
N LEU A 351 7.10 -17.31 13.04
CA LEU A 351 8.08 -16.32 13.46
C LEU A 351 9.21 -16.94 14.28
N HIS A 352 8.88 -17.78 15.26
CA HIS A 352 9.86 -18.51 16.04
C HIS A 352 10.78 -19.34 15.14
N ASN A 353 10.22 -20.18 14.26
CA ASN A 353 10.99 -21.06 13.39
C ASN A 353 11.87 -20.28 12.41
N GLY A 354 11.34 -19.19 11.83
CA GLY A 354 12.11 -18.32 10.95
C GLY A 354 13.30 -17.67 11.67
N TYR A 355 13.09 -17.12 12.86
CA TYR A 355 14.18 -16.50 13.62
C TYR A 355 15.20 -17.53 14.14
N MET A 356 14.76 -18.74 14.54
CA MET A 356 15.68 -19.84 14.88
C MET A 356 16.58 -20.20 13.70
N ARG A 357 16.02 -20.25 12.49
CA ARG A 357 16.80 -20.56 11.29
C ARG A 357 17.83 -19.48 10.97
N MET A 358 17.47 -18.21 11.14
CA MET A 358 18.41 -17.10 10.98
C MET A 358 19.55 -17.18 12.00
N TRP A 359 19.23 -17.49 13.26
CA TRP A 359 20.23 -17.73 14.30
C TRP A 359 21.20 -18.86 13.93
N GLU A 360 20.70 -20.01 13.47
CA GLU A 360 21.53 -21.14 13.03
C GLU A 360 22.50 -20.73 11.93
N ARG A 361 22.01 -19.99 10.92
CA ARG A 361 22.84 -19.52 9.80
C ARG A 361 23.90 -18.53 10.24
N MET A 362 23.53 -17.54 11.05
CA MET A 362 24.45 -16.51 11.53
C MET A 362 25.51 -17.08 12.48
N SER A 363 25.13 -18.06 13.31
CA SER A 363 26.05 -18.74 14.23
C SER A 363 27.01 -19.69 13.49
N SER A 364 26.51 -20.38 12.46
CA SER A 364 27.33 -21.29 11.65
C SER A 364 28.29 -20.57 10.71
N ALA A 365 28.01 -19.30 10.35
CA ALA A 365 28.89 -18.46 9.55
C ALA A 365 29.98 -17.75 10.37
N GLY A 366 29.90 -17.80 11.71
CA GLY A 366 30.90 -17.26 12.63
C GLY A 366 31.92 -18.29 13.14
N LEU A 367 31.81 -19.55 12.69
CA LEU A 367 32.78 -20.65 12.88
C LEU A 367 33.49 -20.91 11.56
#